data_AF-A0A951L1D6-F1
#
_entry.id   AF-A0A951L1D6-F1
#
_cell.length_a   1.000
_cell.length_b   1.000
_cell.length_c   1.000
_cell.angle_alpha   90.00
_cell.angle_beta   90.00
_cell.angle_gamma   90.00
#
_symmetry.space_group_name_H-M   'P 1'
#
loop_
_entity.id
_entity.type
_entity.pdbx_description
1 polymer ?
#
loop_
_entity_poly.entity_id
_entity_poly.type
_entity_poly.pdbx_seq_one_letter_code
_entity_poly.pdbx_strand_id
1 'polypeptide(L)'
;MPLRARAVLGALFCLAVMAPRAGAAPASPPLTRLLQTRPGLASLAGAARSLSARKLIVQANVELARATVASLWIDPGHVVAPAYGASVFAHSRAALVDLEHVSASAAPAGGLAAVETSILAANRSLAAGEIRQAAGGNGGLLARASGMILSGDRWAVTSRVDLGAVQYGAAWGDAFRALTDLVVVRTTFVSSAALGRAAGAALRDGAIAPAGVRLLSGRRPLERGGKPEVLFVGLESCRFCAVERWGLVVALSRFGTFSNLHLSQSATTSPPVVRSFTFAGSRYASPYVSFAPVELFSNVPRPRGGGYQPLGRLTPAERALLRALDRRATSPFVDVANRFVDAGATVSPGLVGGSAWGALAFSLYLSQTASGQAIAASAEVLTAEICRATGGAPASVCGSPAVEDYASRLARFGGRGGGCPLFGAQRRGAPRRPLTR
;
A
#
# COMPACT_ATOMS: atom_id res chain seq x y z
N MET A 1 73.37 -50.08 -4.94
CA MET A 1 74.30 -49.32 -4.06
C MET A 1 75.02 -48.28 -4.91
N PRO A 2 75.45 -47.11 -4.39
CA PRO A 2 74.87 -46.20 -3.39
C PRO A 2 74.81 -44.74 -4.01
N LEU A 3 74.90 -43.54 -3.39
CA LEU A 3 74.90 -43.05 -2.00
C LEU A 3 74.40 -41.56 -1.87
N ARG A 4 73.08 -41.33 -1.74
CA ARG A 4 72.39 -40.19 -1.04
C ARG A 4 72.75 -38.70 -1.32
N ALA A 5 71.69 -37.90 -1.55
CA ALA A 5 71.26 -36.72 -0.74
C ALA A 5 69.78 -36.43 -1.10
N ARG A 6 68.78 -36.21 -0.22
CA ARG A 6 68.56 -35.31 0.95
C ARG A 6 68.54 -33.80 0.58
N ALA A 7 67.51 -33.00 0.94
CA ALA A 7 66.20 -33.29 1.56
C ALA A 7 65.20 -32.10 1.49
N VAL A 8 63.90 -32.38 1.76
CA VAL A 8 62.82 -31.48 2.25
C VAL A 8 62.47 -30.17 1.50
N LEU A 9 61.24 -30.16 0.94
CA LEU A 9 60.19 -29.13 1.08
C LEU A 9 58.91 -29.70 0.43
N GLY A 10 57.69 -29.56 0.94
CA GLY A 10 57.22 -28.86 2.13
C GLY A 10 55.87 -28.20 1.83
N ALA A 11 54.76 -28.81 2.26
CA ALA A 11 53.43 -28.38 1.84
C ALA A 11 53.03 -27.02 2.42
N LEU A 12 52.62 -26.07 1.56
CA LEU A 12 52.02 -24.81 1.97
C LEU A 12 50.50 -24.87 1.76
N PHE A 13 49.80 -25.12 2.87
CA PHE A 13 48.35 -25.21 2.95
C PHE A 13 47.73 -23.82 3.19
N CYS A 14 46.45 -23.68 2.85
CA CYS A 14 45.56 -22.52 3.00
C CYS A 14 46.01 -21.35 3.90
N LEU A 15 46.18 -20.15 3.32
CA LEU A 15 46.04 -18.87 4.05
C LEU A 15 45.51 -17.73 3.16
N ALA A 16 44.47 -18.02 2.37
CA ALA A 16 43.67 -17.00 1.70
C ALA A 16 42.85 -16.22 2.73
N VAL A 17 43.26 -14.98 3.03
CA VAL A 17 42.70 -14.17 4.12
C VAL A 17 41.22 -13.88 3.89
N MET A 18 40.38 -14.31 4.84
CA MET A 18 38.97 -13.92 4.96
C MET A 18 38.85 -12.44 5.39
N ALA A 19 39.17 -11.53 4.47
CA ALA A 19 38.88 -10.11 4.65
C ALA A 19 37.35 -9.93 4.59
N PRO A 20 36.68 -9.41 5.65
CA PRO A 20 35.27 -9.09 5.57
C PRO A 20 35.09 -7.99 4.52
N ARG A 21 34.22 -8.23 3.53
CA ARG A 21 33.79 -7.18 2.61
C ARG A 21 33.18 -6.06 3.46
N ALA A 22 33.82 -4.89 3.48
CA ALA A 22 33.29 -3.71 4.12
C ALA A 22 31.90 -3.41 3.52
N GLY A 23 30.85 -3.66 4.28
CA GLY A 23 29.48 -3.46 3.83
C GLY A 23 29.26 -1.98 3.58
N ALA A 24 29.09 -1.60 2.31
CA ALA A 24 28.73 -0.25 1.95
C ALA A 24 27.45 0.14 2.71
N ALA A 25 27.50 1.26 3.45
CA ALA A 25 26.39 1.68 4.28
C ALA A 25 25.09 1.76 3.44
N PRO A 26 23.96 1.24 3.94
CA PRO A 26 22.74 1.15 3.14
C PRO A 26 22.30 2.53 2.68
N ALA A 27 22.17 2.70 1.37
CA ALA A 27 21.91 3.99 0.75
C ALA A 27 20.63 4.63 1.33
N SER A 28 20.74 5.88 1.78
CA SER A 28 19.68 6.60 2.48
C SER A 28 18.35 6.54 1.72
N PRO A 29 17.22 6.18 2.40
CA PRO A 29 15.90 6.07 1.78
C PRO A 29 15.48 7.33 1.00
N PRO A 30 14.66 7.21 -0.06
CA PRO A 30 14.37 8.34 -0.94
C PRO A 30 13.76 9.56 -0.23
N LEU A 31 12.78 9.38 0.67
CA LEU A 31 12.22 10.51 1.42
C LEU A 31 13.27 11.13 2.36
N THR A 32 14.00 10.31 3.11
CA THR A 32 15.09 10.79 3.99
C THR A 32 16.11 11.61 3.21
N ARG A 33 16.51 11.17 2.02
CA ARG A 33 17.42 11.91 1.13
C ARG A 33 16.82 13.25 0.71
N LEU A 34 15.59 13.26 0.17
CA LEU A 34 14.92 14.49 -0.27
C LEU A 34 14.73 15.50 0.89
N LEU A 35 14.44 15.02 2.11
CA LEU A 35 14.38 15.85 3.32
C LEU A 35 15.76 16.43 3.68
N GLN A 36 16.82 15.62 3.60
CA GLN A 36 18.22 16.05 3.84
C GLN A 36 18.73 17.03 2.78
N THR A 37 18.18 17.03 1.56
CA THR A 37 18.51 18.01 0.51
C THR A 37 17.96 19.42 0.80
N ARG A 38 16.83 19.54 1.53
CA ARG A 38 16.15 20.83 1.75
C ARG A 38 16.95 21.88 2.56
N PRO A 39 17.73 21.50 3.61
CA PRO A 39 18.71 22.39 4.21
C PRO A 39 19.79 22.88 3.22
N GLY A 40 20.20 22.04 2.27
CA GLY A 40 21.12 22.42 1.19
C GLY A 40 20.56 23.56 0.33
N LEU A 41 19.32 23.41 -0.15
CA LEU A 41 18.61 24.48 -0.86
C LEU A 41 18.48 25.78 -0.04
N ALA A 42 18.18 25.68 1.26
CA ALA A 42 18.10 26.85 2.13
C ALA A 42 19.46 27.58 2.26
N SER A 43 20.56 26.83 2.37
CA SER A 43 21.93 27.38 2.38
C SER A 43 22.28 28.05 1.04
N LEU A 44 22.01 27.38 -0.09
CA LEU A 44 22.24 27.95 -1.43
C LEU A 44 21.42 29.22 -1.69
N ALA A 45 20.18 29.30 -1.20
CA ALA A 45 19.37 30.51 -1.27
C ALA A 45 19.89 31.65 -0.38
N GLY A 46 20.62 31.34 0.69
CA GLY A 46 21.36 32.32 1.50
C GLY A 46 22.63 32.83 0.81
N ALA A 47 23.34 31.95 0.09
CA ALA A 47 24.59 32.24 -0.61
C ALA A 47 24.41 32.65 -2.09
N ALA A 48 23.18 32.86 -2.55
CA ALA A 48 22.87 33.22 -3.94
C ALA A 48 23.28 34.68 -4.24
N ARG A 49 24.08 34.86 -5.31
CA ARG A 49 24.64 36.17 -5.72
C ARG A 49 23.66 37.06 -6.49
N SER A 50 22.43 36.61 -6.74
CA SER A 50 21.38 37.43 -7.37
C SER A 50 19.99 37.11 -6.81
N LEU A 51 19.10 38.11 -6.84
CA LEU A 51 17.72 37.96 -6.38
C LEU A 51 16.94 36.94 -7.21
N SER A 52 17.20 36.85 -8.52
CA SER A 52 16.59 35.87 -9.42
C SER A 52 17.00 34.45 -9.07
N ALA A 53 18.30 34.20 -8.85
CA ALA A 53 18.79 32.90 -8.39
C ALA A 53 18.21 32.52 -7.02
N ARG A 54 18.19 33.47 -6.07
CA ARG A 54 17.57 33.27 -4.76
C ARG A 54 16.09 32.89 -4.84
N LYS A 55 15.32 33.55 -5.72
CA LYS A 55 13.90 33.25 -5.95
C LYS A 55 13.69 31.84 -6.49
N LEU A 56 14.48 31.42 -7.49
CA LEU A 56 14.42 30.08 -8.07
C LEU A 56 14.77 29.00 -7.04
N ILE A 57 15.86 29.15 -6.29
CA ILE A 57 16.28 28.17 -5.27
C ILE A 57 15.24 28.05 -4.13
N VAL A 58 14.58 29.16 -3.76
CA VAL A 58 13.45 29.14 -2.81
C VAL A 58 12.24 28.40 -3.40
N GLN A 59 11.90 28.63 -4.66
CA GLN A 59 10.80 27.94 -5.34
C GLN A 59 11.07 26.43 -5.45
N ALA A 60 12.30 26.03 -5.80
CA ALA A 60 12.75 24.64 -5.79
C ALA A 60 12.59 23.97 -4.42
N ASN A 61 12.82 24.71 -3.31
CA ASN A 61 12.60 24.20 -1.96
C ASN A 61 11.10 24.10 -1.60
N VAL A 62 10.23 24.94 -2.18
CA VAL A 62 8.78 24.81 -2.06
C VAL A 62 8.28 23.56 -2.79
N GLU A 63 8.74 23.31 -4.02
CA GLU A 63 8.37 22.09 -4.74
C GLU A 63 8.99 20.83 -4.11
N LEU A 64 10.23 20.89 -3.63
CA LEU A 64 10.81 19.79 -2.84
C LEU A 64 10.09 19.59 -1.49
N ALA A 65 9.50 20.64 -0.89
CA ALA A 65 8.59 20.49 0.24
C ALA A 65 7.32 19.73 -0.12
N ARG A 66 6.77 19.93 -1.33
CA ARG A 66 5.64 19.12 -1.84
C ARG A 66 6.04 17.69 -2.15
N ALA A 67 7.21 17.45 -2.76
CA ALA A 67 7.71 16.09 -2.99
C ALA A 67 7.91 15.31 -1.68
N THR A 68 8.19 16.00 -0.57
CA THR A 68 8.48 15.43 0.75
C THR A 68 7.28 15.35 1.70
N VAL A 69 6.05 15.74 1.31
CA VAL A 69 4.89 15.59 2.20
C VAL A 69 4.61 14.11 2.46
N ALA A 70 4.50 13.71 3.74
CA ALA A 70 4.33 12.31 4.15
C ALA A 70 3.11 11.61 3.52
N SER A 71 2.17 12.37 2.96
CA SER A 71 1.00 11.88 2.24
C SER A 71 1.30 11.24 0.88
N LEU A 72 2.49 11.44 0.34
CA LEU A 72 2.96 10.79 -0.89
C LEU A 72 3.79 9.52 -0.63
N TRP A 73 4.00 9.14 0.63
CA TRP A 73 4.99 8.13 1.00
C TRP A 73 4.39 7.00 1.84
N ILE A 74 4.76 5.76 1.49
CA ILE A 74 4.34 4.55 2.20
C ILE A 74 4.97 4.45 3.58
N ASP A 75 6.21 4.93 3.70
CA ASP A 75 7.00 5.14 4.92
C ASP A 75 8.21 6.00 4.51
N PRO A 76 8.76 6.87 5.38
CA PRO A 76 10.03 7.55 5.11
C PRO A 76 11.20 6.63 4.75
N GLY A 77 11.22 5.41 5.28
CA GLY A 77 12.23 4.38 5.01
C GLY A 77 12.01 3.57 3.74
N HIS A 78 10.85 3.63 3.09
CA HIS A 78 10.53 2.76 1.95
C HIS A 78 10.93 3.34 0.59
N VAL A 79 11.42 2.45 -0.28
CA VAL A 79 11.80 2.73 -1.67
C VAL A 79 10.61 2.68 -2.65
N VAL A 80 9.38 2.88 -2.16
CA VAL A 80 8.13 2.80 -2.93
C VAL A 80 7.12 3.80 -2.37
N ALA A 81 6.37 4.42 -3.26
CA ALA A 81 5.27 5.33 -2.99
C ALA A 81 3.94 4.65 -3.38
N PRO A 82 2.76 5.09 -2.87
CA PRO A 82 1.48 4.50 -3.26
C PRO A 82 1.08 4.99 -4.66
N ALA A 83 -0.13 4.68 -5.15
CA ALA A 83 -0.60 5.16 -6.47
C ALA A 83 -0.49 6.70 -6.64
N TYR A 84 -0.63 7.47 -5.56
CA TYR A 84 -0.44 8.94 -5.53
C TYR A 84 1.03 9.38 -5.72
N GLY A 85 1.98 8.45 -5.68
CA GLY A 85 3.43 8.62 -5.69
C GLY A 85 4.02 9.24 -6.95
N ALA A 86 3.30 9.21 -8.07
CA ALA A 86 3.66 9.96 -9.28
C ALA A 86 3.92 11.45 -8.99
N SER A 87 3.21 12.01 -8.01
CA SER A 87 3.36 13.40 -7.56
C SER A 87 4.75 13.70 -7.00
N VAL A 88 5.47 12.71 -6.43
CA VAL A 88 6.86 12.87 -5.97
C VAL A 88 7.74 13.26 -7.16
N PHE A 89 7.65 12.52 -8.27
CA PHE A 89 8.43 12.79 -9.46
C PHE A 89 8.04 14.11 -10.13
N ALA A 90 6.75 14.46 -10.14
CA ALA A 90 6.29 15.75 -10.65
C ALA A 90 6.90 16.94 -9.87
N HIS A 91 6.89 16.88 -8.54
CA HIS A 91 7.44 17.94 -7.69
C HIS A 91 8.97 17.94 -7.63
N SER A 92 9.62 16.76 -7.63
CA SER A 92 11.09 16.65 -7.81
C SER A 92 11.53 17.26 -9.14
N ARG A 93 10.79 16.99 -10.23
CA ARG A 93 11.07 17.58 -11.55
C ARG A 93 10.88 19.09 -11.54
N ALA A 94 9.78 19.60 -10.97
CA ALA A 94 9.56 21.04 -10.87
C ALA A 94 10.72 21.75 -10.15
N ALA A 95 11.18 21.18 -9.03
CA ALA A 95 12.36 21.68 -8.32
C ALA A 95 13.65 21.64 -9.15
N LEU A 96 13.86 20.61 -9.98
CA LEU A 96 15.00 20.54 -10.90
C LEU A 96 14.90 21.59 -12.02
N VAL A 97 13.72 21.82 -12.60
CA VAL A 97 13.50 22.88 -13.62
C VAL A 97 13.79 24.27 -13.04
N ASP A 98 13.38 24.56 -11.81
CA ASP A 98 13.73 25.82 -11.14
C ASP A 98 15.26 25.99 -10.99
N LEU A 99 15.99 24.90 -10.70
CA LEU A 99 17.45 24.91 -10.54
C LEU A 99 18.19 25.04 -11.88
N GLU A 100 17.72 24.40 -12.96
CA GLU A 100 18.30 24.53 -14.31
C GLU A 100 18.33 25.99 -14.81
N HIS A 101 17.42 26.85 -14.33
CA HIS A 101 17.38 28.27 -14.65
C HIS A 101 18.32 29.15 -13.79
N VAL A 102 19.03 28.56 -12.82
CA VAL A 102 20.01 29.28 -12.01
C VAL A 102 21.36 29.28 -12.72
N SER A 103 21.80 30.47 -13.18
CA SER A 103 23.16 30.63 -13.74
C SER A 103 24.22 30.11 -12.76
N ALA A 104 25.15 29.28 -13.24
CA ALA A 104 26.27 28.76 -12.45
C ALA A 104 27.12 29.86 -11.79
N SER A 105 27.16 31.06 -12.36
CA SER A 105 27.83 32.24 -11.77
C SER A 105 27.11 32.81 -10.54
N ALA A 106 25.80 32.57 -10.41
CA ALA A 106 24.94 33.16 -9.39
C ALA A 106 24.83 32.31 -8.10
N ALA A 107 25.48 31.15 -8.04
CA ALA A 107 25.48 30.24 -6.89
C ALA A 107 26.91 29.84 -6.47
N PRO A 108 27.11 29.25 -5.27
CA PRO A 108 28.36 28.58 -4.92
C PRO A 108 28.70 27.43 -5.88
N ALA A 109 29.97 27.32 -6.26
CA ALA A 109 30.44 26.29 -7.19
C ALA A 109 30.17 24.87 -6.65
N GLY A 110 29.70 23.98 -7.52
CA GLY A 110 29.29 22.61 -7.16
C GLY A 110 28.00 22.48 -6.33
N GLY A 111 27.49 23.58 -5.75
CA GLY A 111 26.34 23.56 -4.84
C GLY A 111 25.03 23.10 -5.49
N LEU A 112 24.71 23.63 -6.67
CA LEU A 112 23.53 23.23 -7.46
C LEU A 112 23.61 21.74 -7.84
N ALA A 113 24.71 21.33 -8.47
CA ALA A 113 24.96 19.95 -8.89
C ALA A 113 24.86 18.94 -7.74
N ALA A 114 25.32 19.28 -6.54
CA ALA A 114 25.20 18.43 -5.36
C ALA A 114 23.73 18.24 -4.91
N VAL A 115 22.90 19.28 -5.00
CA VAL A 115 21.45 19.22 -4.74
C VAL A 115 20.73 18.43 -5.83
N GLU A 116 21.00 18.71 -7.10
CA GLU A 116 20.39 18.05 -8.27
C GLU A 116 20.68 16.54 -8.25
N THR A 117 21.94 16.17 -8.03
CA THR A 117 22.38 14.77 -7.85
C THR A 117 21.65 14.09 -6.69
N SER A 118 21.41 14.81 -5.59
CA SER A 118 20.72 14.28 -4.41
C SER A 118 19.23 14.01 -4.69
N ILE A 119 18.54 14.92 -5.40
CA ILE A 119 17.15 14.74 -5.86
C ILE A 119 17.07 13.56 -6.83
N LEU A 120 17.89 13.56 -7.89
CA LEU A 120 17.93 12.50 -8.89
C LEU A 120 18.21 11.12 -8.29
N ALA A 121 19.17 11.02 -7.37
CA ALA A 121 19.48 9.75 -6.70
C ALA A 121 18.31 9.23 -5.84
N ALA A 122 17.47 10.12 -5.27
CA ALA A 122 16.24 9.71 -4.60
C ALA A 122 15.20 9.20 -5.61
N ASN A 123 14.95 9.92 -6.71
CA ASN A 123 14.02 9.49 -7.76
C ASN A 123 14.44 8.16 -8.39
N ARG A 124 15.74 7.98 -8.69
CA ARG A 124 16.32 6.72 -9.18
C ARG A 124 16.13 5.58 -8.18
N SER A 125 16.41 5.82 -6.89
CA SER A 125 16.30 4.81 -5.83
C SER A 125 14.84 4.35 -5.62
N LEU A 126 13.89 5.29 -5.68
CA LEU A 126 12.45 5.04 -5.65
C LEU A 126 12.00 4.19 -6.85
N ALA A 127 12.36 4.58 -8.08
CA ALA A 127 12.01 3.85 -9.29
C ALA A 127 12.63 2.43 -9.34
N ALA A 128 13.92 2.31 -9.01
CA ALA A 128 14.60 1.01 -8.92
C ALA A 128 14.07 0.15 -7.76
N GLY A 129 13.54 0.76 -6.70
CA GLY A 129 12.88 0.08 -5.58
C GLY A 129 11.59 -0.60 -5.99
N GLU A 130 10.78 0.09 -6.79
CA GLU A 130 9.55 -0.44 -7.37
C GLU A 130 9.82 -1.65 -8.27
N ILE A 131 10.81 -1.56 -9.16
CA ILE A 131 11.22 -2.67 -10.05
C ILE A 131 11.57 -3.94 -9.25
N ARG A 132 12.16 -3.80 -8.05
CA ARG A 132 12.46 -4.94 -7.16
C ARG A 132 11.22 -5.52 -6.47
N GLN A 133 10.22 -4.72 -6.11
CA GLN A 133 8.97 -5.25 -5.56
C GLN A 133 8.08 -5.90 -6.62
N ALA A 134 8.11 -5.36 -7.84
CA ALA A 134 7.40 -5.87 -9.01
C ALA A 134 8.03 -7.14 -9.64
N ALA A 135 9.08 -7.71 -9.03
CA ALA A 135 9.78 -8.88 -9.54
C ALA A 135 8.85 -10.09 -9.71
N GLY A 136 8.88 -10.70 -10.90
CA GLY A 136 7.94 -11.75 -11.30
C GLY A 136 6.59 -11.25 -11.82
N GLY A 137 6.40 -9.93 -11.93
CA GLY A 137 5.30 -9.30 -12.65
C GLY A 137 5.53 -9.24 -14.17
N ASN A 138 4.83 -8.33 -14.86
CA ASN A 138 4.87 -8.21 -16.32
C ASN A 138 6.28 -7.85 -16.83
N GLY A 139 6.98 -8.83 -17.40
CA GLY A 139 8.36 -8.68 -17.88
C GLY A 139 8.55 -7.58 -18.94
N GLY A 140 7.54 -7.30 -19.77
CA GLY A 140 7.59 -6.22 -20.75
C GLY A 140 7.59 -4.83 -20.10
N LEU A 141 6.78 -4.63 -19.05
CA LEU A 141 6.79 -3.41 -18.25
C LEU A 141 8.13 -3.24 -17.51
N LEU A 142 8.64 -4.32 -16.91
CA LEU A 142 9.90 -4.32 -16.15
C LEU A 142 11.13 -4.06 -17.03
N ALA A 143 11.15 -4.59 -18.26
CA ALA A 143 12.19 -4.31 -19.24
C ALA A 143 12.19 -2.83 -19.66
N ARG A 144 11.01 -2.25 -19.96
CA ARG A 144 10.90 -0.81 -20.24
C ARG A 144 11.34 0.05 -19.06
N ALA A 145 10.86 -0.26 -17.86
CA ALA A 145 11.22 0.46 -16.64
C ALA A 145 12.74 0.42 -16.40
N SER A 146 13.39 -0.73 -16.61
CA SER A 146 14.84 -0.87 -16.50
C SER A 146 15.59 -0.05 -17.56
N GLY A 147 15.10 -0.04 -18.80
CA GLY A 147 15.63 0.83 -19.87
C GLY A 147 15.46 2.33 -19.57
N MET A 148 14.35 2.71 -18.92
CA MET A 148 14.09 4.07 -18.45
C MET A 148 15.02 4.48 -17.29
N ILE A 149 15.39 3.58 -16.36
CA ILE A 149 16.46 3.86 -15.38
C ILE A 149 17.76 4.20 -16.11
N LEU A 150 18.20 3.37 -17.05
CA LEU A 150 19.42 3.62 -17.84
C LEU A 150 19.32 4.89 -18.70
N SER A 151 18.11 5.29 -19.11
CA SER A 151 17.88 6.55 -19.80
C SER A 151 17.97 7.75 -18.87
N GLY A 152 17.40 7.66 -17.66
CA GLY A 152 17.50 8.69 -16.64
C GLY A 152 18.94 8.91 -16.18
N ASP A 153 19.72 7.83 -16.06
CA ASP A 153 21.14 7.87 -15.71
C ASP A 153 21.99 8.63 -16.73
N ARG A 154 21.61 8.61 -18.02
CA ARG A 154 22.26 9.43 -19.06
C ARG A 154 21.89 10.90 -18.95
N TRP A 155 20.62 11.23 -18.66
CA TRP A 155 20.19 12.62 -18.45
C TRP A 155 20.73 13.24 -17.16
N ALA A 156 20.92 12.43 -16.12
CA ALA A 156 21.41 12.83 -14.80
C ALA A 156 22.82 13.46 -14.79
N VAL A 157 23.58 13.36 -15.88
CA VAL A 157 24.92 13.96 -16.07
C VAL A 157 24.95 15.04 -17.15
N THR A 158 23.79 15.58 -17.53
CA THR A 158 23.64 16.66 -18.53
C THR A 158 23.14 17.95 -17.89
N SER A 159 23.08 19.04 -18.66
CA SER A 159 22.37 20.28 -18.27
C SER A 159 20.84 20.17 -18.26
N ARG A 160 20.27 18.98 -18.50
CA ARG A 160 18.82 18.68 -18.52
C ARG A 160 18.47 17.55 -17.54
N VAL A 161 18.82 17.78 -16.28
CA VAL A 161 18.55 16.90 -15.14
C VAL A 161 17.04 16.65 -14.94
N ASP A 162 16.16 17.57 -15.32
CA ASP A 162 14.70 17.39 -15.25
C ASP A 162 14.23 16.17 -16.06
N LEU A 163 14.87 15.91 -17.21
CA LEU A 163 14.58 14.74 -18.05
C LEU A 163 15.04 13.43 -17.37
N GLY A 164 16.02 13.49 -16.49
CA GLY A 164 16.37 12.37 -15.60
C GLY A 164 15.21 12.01 -14.68
N ALA A 165 14.60 13.00 -14.03
CA ALA A 165 13.42 12.80 -13.18
C ALA A 165 12.18 12.34 -13.99
N VAL A 166 12.00 12.79 -15.23
CA VAL A 166 10.96 12.26 -16.16
C VAL A 166 11.16 10.77 -16.39
N GLN A 167 12.37 10.34 -16.76
CA GLN A 167 12.67 8.93 -17.03
C GLN A 167 12.50 8.06 -15.78
N TYR A 168 12.97 8.50 -14.61
CA TYR A 168 12.75 7.77 -13.36
C TYR A 168 11.26 7.71 -12.97
N GLY A 169 10.47 8.76 -13.20
CA GLY A 169 9.03 8.75 -12.96
C GLY A 169 8.27 7.80 -13.89
N ALA A 170 8.67 7.72 -15.16
CA ALA A 170 8.14 6.75 -16.11
C ALA A 170 8.51 5.31 -15.73
N ALA A 171 9.77 5.09 -15.31
CA ALA A 171 10.24 3.79 -14.83
C ALA A 171 9.45 3.31 -13.60
N TRP A 172 9.22 4.20 -12.63
CA TRP A 172 8.37 3.94 -11.48
C TRP A 172 6.93 3.61 -11.90
N GLY A 173 6.36 4.36 -12.84
CA GLY A 173 4.99 4.15 -13.32
C GLY A 173 4.76 2.78 -13.98
N ASP A 174 5.66 2.33 -14.84
CA ASP A 174 5.58 0.99 -15.44
C ASP A 174 5.88 -0.13 -14.43
N ALA A 175 6.78 0.10 -13.47
CA ALA A 175 7.04 -0.87 -12.40
C ALA A 175 5.87 -1.01 -11.41
N PHE A 176 5.24 0.09 -11.00
CA PHE A 176 4.09 0.08 -10.09
C PHE A 176 2.85 -0.57 -10.74
N ARG A 177 2.68 -0.40 -12.06
CA ARG A 177 1.72 -1.19 -12.86
C ARG A 177 2.05 -2.68 -12.82
N ALA A 178 3.31 -3.07 -13.08
CA ALA A 178 3.72 -4.47 -13.03
C ALA A 178 3.53 -5.12 -11.65
N LEU A 179 3.73 -4.36 -10.56
CA LEU A 179 3.41 -4.79 -9.20
C LEU A 179 1.90 -4.90 -8.98
N THR A 180 1.11 -3.93 -9.46
CA THR A 180 -0.36 -3.94 -9.36
C THR A 180 -0.94 -5.16 -10.08
N ASP A 181 -0.54 -5.40 -11.33
CA ASP A 181 -0.95 -6.58 -12.11
C ASP A 181 -0.62 -7.89 -11.37
N LEU A 182 0.63 -8.02 -10.90
CA LEU A 182 1.11 -9.20 -10.17
C LEU A 182 0.31 -9.48 -8.89
N VAL A 183 0.04 -8.43 -8.10
CA VAL A 183 -0.63 -8.53 -6.80
C VAL A 183 -2.13 -8.76 -7.00
N VAL A 184 -2.77 -8.06 -7.94
CA VAL A 184 -4.18 -8.28 -8.27
C VAL A 184 -4.38 -9.71 -8.77
N VAL A 185 -3.63 -10.18 -9.77
CA VAL A 185 -3.76 -11.55 -10.30
C VAL A 185 -3.58 -12.61 -9.20
N ARG A 186 -2.56 -12.49 -8.35
CA ARG A 186 -2.34 -13.41 -7.22
C ARG A 186 -3.42 -13.37 -6.14
N THR A 187 -4.22 -12.31 -6.08
CA THR A 187 -5.30 -12.16 -5.09
C THR A 187 -6.66 -12.55 -5.66
N THR A 188 -6.90 -12.32 -6.95
CA THR A 188 -8.16 -12.68 -7.63
C THR A 188 -8.17 -14.12 -8.15
N PHE A 189 -7.01 -14.78 -8.30
CA PHE A 189 -6.87 -16.17 -8.79
C PHE A 189 -6.24 -17.10 -7.73
N VAL A 190 -6.75 -17.06 -6.50
CA VAL A 190 -6.47 -18.09 -5.48
C VAL A 190 -7.39 -19.29 -5.70
N SER A 191 -6.86 -20.52 -5.72
CA SER A 191 -7.70 -21.71 -5.88
C SER A 191 -8.44 -22.04 -4.57
N SER A 192 -9.68 -22.51 -4.66
CA SER A 192 -10.51 -22.87 -3.49
C SER A 192 -9.82 -23.91 -2.58
N ALA A 193 -8.99 -24.79 -3.16
CA ALA A 193 -8.20 -25.77 -2.42
C ALA A 193 -7.02 -25.14 -1.65
N ALA A 194 -6.39 -24.07 -2.16
CA ALA A 194 -5.37 -23.34 -1.41
C ALA A 194 -6.00 -22.50 -0.30
N LEU A 195 -7.06 -21.74 -0.63
CA LEU A 195 -7.76 -20.89 0.32
C LEU A 195 -8.39 -21.69 1.46
N GLY A 196 -9.10 -22.78 1.15
CA GLY A 196 -9.72 -23.65 2.15
C GLY A 196 -8.71 -24.34 3.07
N ARG A 197 -7.48 -24.66 2.60
CA ARG A 197 -6.41 -25.16 3.47
C ARG A 197 -5.92 -24.09 4.46
N ALA A 198 -5.77 -22.84 4.01
CA ALA A 198 -5.32 -21.72 4.85
C ALA A 198 -6.41 -21.30 5.85
N ALA A 199 -7.66 -21.14 5.41
CA ALA A 199 -8.80 -20.82 6.26
C ALA A 199 -9.13 -21.95 7.25
N GLY A 200 -9.00 -23.21 6.84
CA GLY A 200 -9.15 -24.36 7.73
C GLY A 200 -8.01 -24.49 8.76
N ALA A 201 -6.81 -24.02 8.44
CA ALA A 201 -5.72 -23.93 9.42
C ALA A 201 -5.99 -22.82 10.46
N ALA A 202 -6.44 -21.64 10.03
CA ALA A 202 -6.83 -20.54 10.91
C ALA A 202 -7.81 -20.99 12.03
N LEU A 203 -8.79 -21.85 11.71
CA LEU A 203 -9.76 -22.39 12.68
C LEU A 203 -9.22 -23.50 13.60
N ARG A 204 -8.14 -24.20 13.21
CA ARG A 204 -7.52 -25.24 14.04
C ARG A 204 -6.46 -24.66 14.97
N ASP A 205 -5.65 -23.74 14.45
CA ASP A 205 -4.48 -23.21 15.14
C ASP A 205 -4.88 -22.21 16.25
N GLY A 206 -6.13 -21.72 16.24
CA GLY A 206 -6.74 -20.90 17.30
C GLY A 206 -6.20 -19.46 17.43
N ALA A 207 -5.00 -19.21 16.89
CA ALA A 207 -4.33 -17.91 16.88
C ALA A 207 -5.04 -16.85 16.03
N ILE A 208 -6.01 -17.24 15.19
CA ILE A 208 -6.82 -16.36 14.35
C ILE A 208 -8.28 -16.55 14.73
N ALA A 209 -8.87 -15.52 15.31
CA ALA A 209 -10.29 -15.47 15.66
C ALA A 209 -11.02 -14.48 14.74
N PRO A 210 -11.79 -14.96 13.73
CA PRO A 210 -12.69 -14.11 12.95
C PRO A 210 -13.77 -13.51 13.86
N ALA A 211 -14.02 -12.20 13.73
CA ALA A 211 -14.90 -11.47 14.65
C ALA A 211 -15.61 -10.28 13.99
N GLY A 212 -16.80 -9.94 14.47
CA GLY A 212 -17.57 -8.77 14.04
C GLY A 212 -18.75 -9.05 13.13
N VAL A 213 -18.92 -10.30 12.69
CA VAL A 213 -20.09 -10.80 11.97
C VAL A 213 -21.34 -10.61 12.81
N ARG A 214 -22.42 -10.12 12.21
CA ARG A 214 -23.72 -10.06 12.87
C ARG A 214 -24.86 -10.38 11.91
N LEU A 215 -25.46 -11.55 12.12
CA LEU A 215 -26.67 -12.00 11.46
C LEU A 215 -27.83 -11.04 11.76
N LEU A 216 -28.61 -10.70 10.72
CA LEU A 216 -29.78 -9.84 10.80
C LEU A 216 -31.04 -10.64 10.42
N SER A 217 -32.07 -10.56 11.27
CA SER A 217 -33.37 -11.23 11.08
C SER A 217 -34.48 -10.22 10.74
N GLY A 218 -35.51 -10.68 10.03
CA GLY A 218 -36.73 -9.89 9.75
C GLY A 218 -36.55 -8.67 8.81
N ARG A 219 -35.40 -8.52 8.16
CA ARG A 219 -35.11 -7.41 7.24
C ARG A 219 -35.30 -7.84 5.78
N ARG A 220 -35.83 -6.94 4.95
CA ARG A 220 -35.86 -7.13 3.49
C ARG A 220 -34.42 -7.12 2.95
N PRO A 221 -34.04 -7.99 1.99
CA PRO A 221 -32.72 -7.96 1.39
C PRO A 221 -32.33 -6.58 0.84
N LEU A 222 -31.05 -6.22 0.95
CA LEU A 222 -30.49 -5.11 0.19
C LEU A 222 -30.09 -5.65 -1.19
N GLU A 223 -30.65 -5.05 -2.24
CA GLU A 223 -30.48 -5.50 -3.61
C GLU A 223 -30.20 -4.32 -4.56
N ARG A 224 -29.45 -4.58 -5.62
CA ARG A 224 -29.17 -3.63 -6.68
C ARG A 224 -29.06 -4.32 -8.02
N GLY A 225 -29.95 -3.94 -8.95
CA GLY A 225 -30.02 -4.55 -10.27
C GLY A 225 -30.44 -6.02 -10.23
N GLY A 226 -31.42 -6.37 -9.38
CA GLY A 226 -31.96 -7.72 -9.24
C GLY A 226 -31.01 -8.75 -8.58
N LYS A 227 -29.97 -8.27 -7.89
CA LYS A 227 -28.99 -9.12 -7.19
C LYS A 227 -28.75 -8.60 -5.77
N PRO A 228 -28.44 -9.50 -4.80
CA PRO A 228 -27.97 -9.11 -3.48
C PRO A 228 -26.81 -8.10 -3.56
N GLU A 229 -26.88 -7.00 -2.81
CA GLU A 229 -25.80 -6.01 -2.74
C GLU A 229 -24.85 -6.33 -1.57
N VAL A 230 -23.55 -6.24 -1.85
CA VAL A 230 -22.47 -6.15 -0.85
C VAL A 230 -22.03 -4.69 -0.78
N LEU A 231 -22.42 -3.98 0.28
CA LEU A 231 -22.00 -2.62 0.56
C LEU A 231 -20.73 -2.65 1.41
N PHE A 232 -19.69 -1.94 0.98
CA PHE A 232 -18.48 -1.69 1.78
C PHE A 232 -18.33 -0.19 2.05
N VAL A 233 -18.09 0.18 3.31
CA VAL A 233 -17.75 1.56 3.69
C VAL A 233 -16.39 1.58 4.37
N GLY A 234 -15.44 2.30 3.77
CA GLY A 234 -14.04 2.28 4.15
C GLY A 234 -13.34 3.64 4.11
N LEU A 235 -12.17 3.66 4.75
CA LEU A 235 -11.17 4.72 4.61
C LEU A 235 -9.87 4.03 4.15
N GLU A 236 -9.18 4.54 3.13
CA GLU A 236 -7.86 3.99 2.77
C GLU A 236 -6.90 4.09 3.96
N SER A 237 -6.91 5.22 4.67
CA SER A 237 -6.06 5.49 5.84
C SER A 237 -6.20 4.48 6.99
N CYS A 238 -7.29 3.71 7.06
CA CYS A 238 -7.57 2.83 8.19
C CYS A 238 -6.93 1.43 8.02
N ARG A 239 -6.03 1.06 8.94
CA ARG A 239 -5.40 -0.28 8.99
C ARG A 239 -6.39 -1.44 9.05
N PHE A 240 -7.53 -1.26 9.71
CA PHE A 240 -8.59 -2.26 9.76
C PHE A 240 -9.28 -2.43 8.39
N CYS A 241 -9.58 -1.34 7.66
CA CYS A 241 -10.07 -1.43 6.28
C CYS A 241 -9.04 -2.07 5.36
N ALA A 242 -7.76 -1.75 5.57
CA ALA A 242 -6.67 -2.28 4.75
C ALA A 242 -6.48 -3.80 4.92
N VAL A 243 -6.75 -4.39 6.08
CA VAL A 243 -6.80 -5.87 6.16
C VAL A 243 -8.09 -6.43 5.55
N GLU A 244 -9.25 -5.81 5.79
CA GLU A 244 -10.54 -6.35 5.28
C GLU A 244 -10.66 -6.35 3.77
N ARG A 245 -10.06 -5.37 3.08
CA ARG A 245 -10.00 -5.34 1.62
C ARG A 245 -9.34 -6.58 1.02
N TRP A 246 -8.41 -7.23 1.70
CA TRP A 246 -7.83 -8.49 1.21
C TRP A 246 -8.88 -9.61 1.19
N GLY A 247 -9.63 -9.78 2.30
CA GLY A 247 -10.72 -10.75 2.36
C GLY A 247 -11.81 -10.47 1.33
N LEU A 248 -12.25 -9.22 1.22
CA LEU A 248 -13.25 -8.78 0.23
C LEU A 248 -12.80 -9.02 -1.22
N VAL A 249 -11.56 -8.70 -1.58
CA VAL A 249 -11.06 -8.94 -2.95
C VAL A 249 -11.02 -10.44 -3.26
N VAL A 250 -10.52 -11.28 -2.35
CA VAL A 250 -10.48 -12.74 -2.55
C VAL A 250 -11.89 -13.32 -2.63
N ALA A 251 -12.77 -12.97 -1.69
CA ALA A 251 -14.15 -13.45 -1.66
C ALA A 251 -14.94 -13.06 -2.91
N LEU A 252 -14.99 -11.76 -3.24
CA LEU A 252 -15.75 -11.26 -4.40
C LEU A 252 -15.20 -11.78 -5.73
N SER A 253 -13.91 -12.11 -5.83
CA SER A 253 -13.33 -12.73 -7.03
C SER A 253 -13.84 -14.15 -7.29
N ARG A 254 -14.41 -14.83 -6.30
CA ARG A 254 -15.08 -16.13 -6.48
C ARG A 254 -16.46 -15.99 -7.15
N PHE A 255 -17.05 -14.80 -7.13
CA PHE A 255 -18.38 -14.52 -7.68
C PHE A 255 -18.36 -13.61 -8.92
N GLY A 256 -17.21 -13.05 -9.30
CA GLY A 256 -17.13 -12.05 -10.35
C GLY A 256 -15.72 -11.50 -10.57
N THR A 257 -15.61 -10.45 -11.38
CA THR A 257 -14.32 -9.86 -11.77
C THR A 257 -14.22 -8.40 -11.34
N PHE A 258 -13.04 -8.03 -10.82
CA PHE A 258 -12.65 -6.64 -10.65
C PHE A 258 -12.00 -6.09 -11.92
N SER A 259 -12.17 -4.80 -12.18
CA SER A 259 -11.38 -4.04 -13.13
C SER A 259 -11.02 -2.67 -12.55
N ASN A 260 -9.88 -2.11 -12.96
CA ASN A 260 -9.32 -0.87 -12.39
C ASN A 260 -9.14 -0.93 -10.85
N LEU A 261 -8.79 -2.10 -10.30
CA LEU A 261 -8.44 -2.29 -8.89
C LEU A 261 -6.98 -1.90 -8.67
N HIS A 262 -6.71 -0.96 -7.75
CA HIS A 262 -5.39 -0.38 -7.54
C HIS A 262 -4.83 -0.68 -6.15
N LEU A 263 -3.49 -0.60 -6.02
CA LEU A 263 -2.80 -0.78 -4.75
C LEU A 263 -2.82 0.51 -3.91
N SER A 264 -3.11 0.36 -2.62
CA SER A 264 -3.10 1.43 -1.62
C SER A 264 -2.69 0.88 -0.24
N GLN A 265 -2.75 1.68 0.82
CA GLN A 265 -2.38 1.24 2.17
C GLN A 265 -2.99 2.11 3.26
N SER A 266 -2.93 1.66 4.51
CA SER A 266 -3.24 2.51 5.66
C SER A 266 -2.23 3.66 5.84
N ALA A 267 -2.62 4.66 6.63
CA ALA A 267 -1.75 5.79 6.95
C ALA A 267 -0.57 5.37 7.83
N THR A 268 0.59 5.99 7.59
CA THR A 268 1.83 5.83 8.36
C THR A 268 1.67 6.24 9.82
N THR A 269 0.87 7.27 10.09
CA THR A 269 0.65 7.85 11.43
C THR A 269 -0.27 7.01 12.33
N SER A 270 -0.54 5.74 12.00
CA SER A 270 -1.45 4.86 12.76
C SER A 270 -1.06 3.38 12.62
N PRO A 271 0.12 2.98 13.13
CA PRO A 271 0.70 1.66 12.91
C PRO A 271 -0.12 0.48 13.50
N PRO A 272 0.11 -0.76 13.03
CA PRO A 272 1.01 -1.11 11.92
C PRO A 272 0.46 -0.63 10.57
N VAL A 273 1.36 -0.32 9.64
CA VAL A 273 1.01 -0.01 8.26
C VAL A 273 0.61 -1.30 7.56
N VAL A 274 -0.58 -1.33 6.98
CA VAL A 274 -1.10 -2.47 6.21
C VAL A 274 -1.20 -2.05 4.74
N ARG A 275 -0.43 -2.73 3.89
CA ARG A 275 -0.51 -2.61 2.43
C ARG A 275 -1.69 -3.42 1.91
N SER A 276 -2.43 -2.88 0.94
CA SER A 276 -3.74 -3.37 0.54
C SER A 276 -4.17 -2.83 -0.85
N PHE A 277 -5.46 -2.87 -1.14
CA PHE A 277 -6.08 -2.29 -2.31
C PHE A 277 -6.76 -0.95 -1.96
N THR A 278 -7.25 -0.27 -2.99
CA THR A 278 -8.32 0.73 -2.87
C THR A 278 -9.45 0.37 -3.82
N PHE A 279 -10.69 0.55 -3.37
CA PHE A 279 -11.85 0.45 -4.25
C PHE A 279 -12.23 1.79 -4.89
N ALA A 280 -11.50 2.88 -4.61
CA ALA A 280 -11.74 4.17 -5.21
C ALA A 280 -11.48 4.12 -6.72
N GLY A 281 -12.53 4.30 -7.52
CA GLY A 281 -12.47 4.21 -8.98
C GLY A 281 -12.38 2.79 -9.55
N SER A 282 -12.41 1.74 -8.72
CA SER A 282 -12.51 0.37 -9.22
C SER A 282 -13.93 0.05 -9.69
N ARG A 283 -14.06 -1.04 -10.45
CA ARG A 283 -15.34 -1.57 -10.94
C ARG A 283 -15.39 -3.07 -10.67
N TYR A 284 -16.61 -3.59 -10.49
CA TYR A 284 -16.85 -5.00 -10.25
C TYR A 284 -18.05 -5.49 -11.06
N ALA A 285 -17.92 -6.67 -11.68
CA ALA A 285 -18.96 -7.30 -12.48
C ALA A 285 -19.18 -8.74 -12.01
N SER A 286 -20.44 -9.12 -11.77
CA SER A 286 -20.83 -10.45 -11.30
C SER A 286 -22.27 -10.75 -11.72
N PRO A 287 -22.61 -12.00 -12.06
CA PRO A 287 -24.00 -12.44 -12.23
C PRO A 287 -24.70 -12.76 -10.90
N TYR A 288 -23.96 -12.93 -9.79
CA TYR A 288 -24.51 -13.38 -8.50
C TYR A 288 -24.77 -12.24 -7.51
N VAL A 289 -23.89 -11.24 -7.45
CA VAL A 289 -24.00 -10.09 -6.52
C VAL A 289 -23.75 -8.75 -7.20
N SER A 290 -24.15 -7.67 -6.55
CA SER A 290 -23.72 -6.31 -6.86
C SER A 290 -22.77 -5.81 -5.77
N PHE A 291 -21.68 -5.13 -6.11
CA PHE A 291 -20.74 -4.58 -5.12
C PHE A 291 -20.80 -3.05 -5.12
N ALA A 292 -20.95 -2.47 -3.94
CA ALA A 292 -21.03 -1.03 -3.72
C ALA A 292 -19.92 -0.57 -2.75
N PRO A 293 -18.70 -0.29 -3.26
CA PRO A 293 -17.64 0.25 -2.44
C PRO A 293 -17.78 1.77 -2.25
N VAL A 294 -17.62 2.23 -1.01
CA VAL A 294 -17.57 3.64 -0.64
C VAL A 294 -16.30 3.91 0.15
N GLU A 295 -15.22 4.31 -0.54
CA GLU A 295 -14.05 4.92 0.09
C GLU A 295 -14.35 6.39 0.39
N LEU A 296 -14.40 6.78 1.66
CA LEU A 296 -14.71 8.18 2.02
C LEU A 296 -13.47 9.08 2.00
N PHE A 297 -12.34 8.55 2.48
CA PHE A 297 -11.09 9.30 2.62
C PHE A 297 -9.89 8.46 2.18
N SER A 298 -8.92 9.12 1.55
CA SER A 298 -7.66 8.54 1.12
C SER A 298 -6.71 8.25 2.29
N ASN A 299 -5.56 7.66 2.00
CA ASN A 299 -4.42 7.63 2.94
C ASN A 299 -3.56 8.90 2.90
N VAL A 300 -3.85 9.80 1.95
CA VAL A 300 -3.16 11.08 1.73
C VAL A 300 -3.71 12.18 2.68
N PRO A 301 -2.94 12.70 3.66
CA PRO A 301 -3.24 13.94 4.36
C PRO A 301 -3.63 15.14 3.48
N ARG A 302 -4.46 16.03 4.02
CA ARG A 302 -4.80 17.33 3.41
C ARG A 302 -3.64 18.33 3.58
N PRO A 303 -3.32 19.17 2.58
CA PRO A 303 -2.25 20.17 2.67
C PRO A 303 -2.41 21.21 3.80
N ARG A 304 -3.62 21.42 4.33
CA ARG A 304 -3.92 22.33 5.44
C ARG A 304 -4.25 21.60 6.76
N GLY A 305 -3.88 20.31 6.87
CA GLY A 305 -4.24 19.48 8.02
C GLY A 305 -5.73 19.14 8.10
N GLY A 306 -6.19 18.71 9.29
CA GLY A 306 -7.60 18.37 9.52
C GLY A 306 -8.05 17.01 8.96
N GLY A 307 -7.12 16.10 8.66
CA GLY A 307 -7.41 14.74 8.19
C GLY A 307 -6.93 14.46 6.77
N TYR A 308 -7.57 13.50 6.11
CA TYR A 308 -7.19 12.97 4.80
C TYR A 308 -8.06 13.51 3.66
N GLN A 309 -7.57 13.47 2.42
CA GLN A 309 -8.30 13.95 1.25
C GLN A 309 -9.58 13.13 1.03
N PRO A 310 -10.71 13.75 0.64
CA PRO A 310 -11.95 13.05 0.36
C PRO A 310 -11.87 12.30 -0.97
N LEU A 311 -12.37 11.06 -0.99
CA LEU A 311 -12.50 10.24 -2.20
C LEU A 311 -13.98 10.04 -2.62
N GLY A 312 -14.89 10.02 -1.65
CA GLY A 312 -16.30 9.72 -1.88
C GLY A 312 -17.22 10.23 -0.77
N ARG A 313 -18.51 9.94 -0.90
CA ARG A 313 -19.54 10.31 0.09
C ARG A 313 -20.65 9.26 0.08
N LEU A 314 -21.12 8.87 1.26
CA LEU A 314 -22.31 8.02 1.39
C LEU A 314 -23.54 8.71 0.80
N THR A 315 -24.31 8.00 -0.01
CA THR A 315 -25.66 8.41 -0.43
C THR A 315 -26.60 8.52 0.78
N PRO A 316 -27.78 9.16 0.65
CA PRO A 316 -28.75 9.23 1.75
C PRO A 316 -29.17 7.84 2.26
N ALA A 317 -29.30 6.86 1.35
CA ALA A 317 -29.68 5.48 1.65
C ALA A 317 -28.57 4.74 2.42
N GLU A 318 -27.34 4.69 1.89
CA GLU A 318 -26.19 4.07 2.58
C GLU A 318 -25.97 4.69 3.97
N ARG A 319 -26.14 6.01 4.08
CA ARG A 319 -26.01 6.73 5.36
C ARG A 319 -27.14 6.41 6.32
N ALA A 320 -28.35 6.15 5.86
CA ALA A 320 -29.45 5.67 6.70
C ALA A 320 -29.17 4.23 7.18
N LEU A 321 -28.77 3.35 6.26
CA LEU A 321 -28.42 1.95 6.55
C LEU A 321 -27.28 1.85 7.57
N LEU A 322 -26.16 2.56 7.34
CA LEU A 322 -25.03 2.62 8.26
C LEU A 322 -25.44 3.13 9.65
N ARG A 323 -26.27 4.17 9.76
CA ARG A 323 -26.74 4.69 11.07
C ARG A 323 -27.65 3.70 11.81
N ALA A 324 -28.45 2.92 11.08
CA ALA A 324 -29.30 1.89 11.65
C ALA A 324 -28.51 0.66 12.11
N LEU A 325 -27.45 0.30 11.37
CA LEU A 325 -26.71 -0.95 11.59
C LEU A 325 -25.45 -0.77 12.44
N ASP A 326 -24.68 0.32 12.28
CA ASP A 326 -23.57 0.68 13.19
C ASP A 326 -23.73 2.09 13.79
N ARG A 327 -24.29 2.12 15.01
CA ARG A 327 -24.40 3.33 15.83
C ARG A 327 -23.05 3.94 16.27
N ARG A 328 -21.93 3.24 16.12
CA ARG A 328 -20.58 3.78 16.41
C ARG A 328 -19.90 4.42 15.19
N ALA A 329 -20.46 4.27 13.99
CA ALA A 329 -19.93 4.78 12.73
C ALA A 329 -18.42 4.50 12.54
N THR A 330 -18.05 3.22 12.53
CA THR A 330 -16.66 2.76 12.34
C THR A 330 -16.43 2.12 10.97
N SER A 331 -15.19 2.18 10.50
CA SER A 331 -14.69 1.52 9.30
C SER A 331 -13.71 0.38 9.66
N PRO A 332 -13.70 -0.75 8.93
CA PRO A 332 -14.61 -1.06 7.83
C PRO A 332 -16.02 -1.35 8.36
N PHE A 333 -16.99 -1.20 7.47
CA PHE A 333 -18.34 -1.69 7.63
C PHE A 333 -18.68 -2.44 6.35
N VAL A 334 -19.07 -3.71 6.46
CA VAL A 334 -19.66 -4.48 5.36
C VAL A 334 -21.12 -4.72 5.69
N ASP A 335 -22.01 -4.60 4.71
CA ASP A 335 -23.36 -5.16 4.76
C ASP A 335 -23.50 -6.12 3.57
N VAL A 336 -23.84 -7.38 3.88
CA VAL A 336 -24.15 -8.40 2.87
C VAL A 336 -25.65 -8.58 2.85
N ALA A 337 -26.27 -7.95 1.85
CA ALA A 337 -27.68 -8.05 1.50
C ALA A 337 -28.66 -7.76 2.65
N ASN A 338 -28.34 -6.88 3.61
CA ASN A 338 -29.12 -6.59 4.82
C ASN A 338 -29.37 -7.82 5.72
N ARG A 339 -28.63 -8.91 5.50
CA ARG A 339 -28.74 -10.21 6.18
C ARG A 339 -27.54 -10.48 7.10
N PHE A 340 -26.38 -9.91 6.78
CA PHE A 340 -25.19 -9.95 7.60
C PHE A 340 -24.49 -8.59 7.59
N VAL A 341 -23.77 -8.27 8.67
CA VAL A 341 -22.97 -7.05 8.82
C VAL A 341 -21.67 -7.35 9.53
N ASP A 342 -20.54 -6.99 8.93
CA ASP A 342 -19.24 -6.94 9.59
C ASP A 342 -19.00 -5.56 10.20
N ALA A 343 -19.09 -5.48 11.54
CA ALA A 343 -18.95 -4.26 12.30
C ALA A 343 -17.49 -4.03 12.74
N GLY A 344 -16.62 -3.70 11.79
CA GLY A 344 -15.16 -3.65 11.94
C GLY A 344 -14.49 -4.75 11.12
N ALA A 345 -13.16 -4.86 11.20
CA ALA A 345 -12.41 -5.86 10.45
C ALA A 345 -12.52 -7.24 11.10
N THR A 346 -12.74 -8.25 10.26
CA THR A 346 -12.90 -9.67 10.56
C THR A 346 -11.67 -10.24 11.27
N VAL A 347 -10.47 -9.77 10.89
CA VAL A 347 -9.19 -10.23 11.48
C VAL A 347 -8.28 -9.06 11.88
N SER A 348 -7.31 -9.33 12.75
CA SER A 348 -6.39 -8.30 13.26
C SER A 348 -5.42 -7.79 12.18
N PRO A 349 -5.26 -6.46 11.98
CA PRO A 349 -4.27 -5.90 11.06
C PRO A 349 -2.82 -6.15 11.51
N GLY A 350 -2.59 -6.64 12.74
CA GLY A 350 -1.28 -7.10 13.19
C GLY A 350 -0.78 -8.34 12.43
N LEU A 351 -1.69 -9.14 11.87
CA LEU A 351 -1.37 -10.40 11.16
C LEU A 351 -0.83 -10.17 9.73
N VAL A 352 -0.97 -8.94 9.20
CA VAL A 352 -0.55 -8.53 7.85
C VAL A 352 0.29 -7.24 7.83
N GLY A 353 0.59 -6.69 9.01
CA GLY A 353 1.26 -5.40 9.18
C GLY A 353 2.73 -5.44 8.76
N GLY A 354 3.22 -4.36 8.13
CA GLY A 354 4.61 -4.21 7.68
C GLY A 354 4.97 -4.97 6.40
N SER A 355 4.28 -6.08 6.09
CA SER A 355 4.52 -6.91 4.91
C SER A 355 4.35 -6.18 3.58
N ALA A 356 5.19 -6.54 2.59
CA ALA A 356 5.07 -6.04 1.21
C ALA A 356 3.87 -6.67 0.49
N TRP A 357 3.30 -5.97 -0.50
CA TRP A 357 2.14 -6.46 -1.27
C TRP A 357 2.38 -7.84 -1.90
N GLY A 358 3.52 -8.03 -2.56
CA GLY A 358 3.88 -9.31 -3.19
C GLY A 358 4.02 -10.46 -2.19
N ALA A 359 4.42 -10.17 -0.94
CA ALA A 359 4.50 -11.15 0.13
C ALA A 359 3.11 -11.53 0.67
N LEU A 360 2.22 -10.54 0.86
CA LEU A 360 0.83 -10.79 1.26
C LEU A 360 0.06 -11.57 0.18
N ALA A 361 0.20 -11.19 -1.10
CA ALA A 361 -0.41 -11.91 -2.21
C ALA A 361 0.16 -13.33 -2.40
N PHE A 362 1.43 -13.57 -2.06
CA PHE A 362 2.01 -14.91 -2.05
C PHE A 362 1.56 -15.74 -0.82
N SER A 363 1.32 -15.11 0.33
CA SER A 363 0.88 -15.78 1.56
C SER A 363 -0.46 -16.55 1.39
N LEU A 364 -1.32 -16.09 0.47
CA LEU A 364 -2.57 -16.77 0.09
C LEU A 364 -2.38 -18.20 -0.45
N TYR A 365 -1.17 -18.52 -0.94
CA TYR A 365 -0.81 -19.86 -1.42
C TYR A 365 -0.07 -20.69 -0.33
N LEU A 366 0.17 -20.12 0.86
CA LEU A 366 0.95 -20.70 1.96
C LEU A 366 0.12 -20.84 3.25
N SER A 367 -0.56 -21.98 3.42
CA SER A 367 -1.45 -22.27 4.57
C SER A 367 -0.77 -22.33 5.95
N GLN A 368 0.55 -22.18 6.03
CA GLN A 368 1.33 -22.12 7.27
C GLN A 368 1.63 -20.68 7.74
N THR A 369 1.29 -19.66 6.94
CA THR A 369 1.61 -18.27 7.27
C THR A 369 0.43 -17.58 7.95
N ALA A 370 0.68 -16.91 9.08
CA ALA A 370 -0.37 -16.18 9.82
C ALA A 370 -1.08 -15.13 8.94
N SER A 371 -0.36 -14.46 8.03
CA SER A 371 -0.95 -13.53 7.05
C SER A 371 -1.88 -14.23 6.06
N GLY A 372 -1.43 -15.36 5.48
CA GLY A 372 -2.21 -16.11 4.50
C GLY A 372 -3.46 -16.74 5.12
N GLN A 373 -3.31 -17.35 6.30
CA GLN A 373 -4.40 -17.87 7.11
C GLN A 373 -5.41 -16.77 7.49
N ALA A 374 -4.95 -15.58 7.91
CA ALA A 374 -5.82 -14.49 8.33
C ALA A 374 -6.63 -13.91 7.18
N ILE A 375 -6.01 -13.69 6.01
CA ILE A 375 -6.71 -13.24 4.81
C ILE A 375 -7.70 -14.32 4.36
N ALA A 376 -7.29 -15.60 4.35
CA ALA A 376 -8.16 -16.70 3.96
C ALA A 376 -9.37 -16.84 4.90
N ALA A 377 -9.20 -16.65 6.20
CA ALA A 377 -10.30 -16.68 7.17
C ALA A 377 -11.30 -15.54 6.94
N SER A 378 -10.85 -14.30 6.73
CA SER A 378 -11.71 -13.17 6.36
C SER A 378 -12.42 -13.43 5.02
N ALA A 379 -11.71 -13.98 4.03
CA ALA A 379 -12.28 -14.34 2.73
C ALA A 379 -13.36 -15.44 2.82
N GLU A 380 -13.18 -16.48 3.65
CA GLU A 380 -14.18 -17.55 3.80
C GLU A 380 -15.38 -17.14 4.68
N VAL A 381 -15.22 -16.21 5.63
CA VAL A 381 -16.36 -15.54 6.29
C VAL A 381 -17.22 -14.83 5.24
N LEU A 382 -16.63 -13.90 4.49
CA LEU A 382 -17.33 -13.12 3.47
C LEU A 382 -17.92 -14.00 2.35
N THR A 383 -17.21 -15.06 1.96
CA THR A 383 -17.72 -16.04 0.98
C THR A 383 -18.93 -16.80 1.54
N ALA A 384 -18.90 -17.22 2.81
CA ALA A 384 -20.03 -17.88 3.46
C ALA A 384 -21.26 -16.97 3.57
N GLU A 385 -21.09 -15.69 3.91
CA GLU A 385 -22.19 -14.72 3.95
C GLU A 385 -22.80 -14.48 2.57
N ILE A 386 -21.96 -14.27 1.54
CA ILE A 386 -22.41 -14.10 0.16
C ILE A 386 -23.14 -15.37 -0.30
N CYS A 387 -22.62 -16.56 -0.03
CA CYS A 387 -23.29 -17.82 -0.35
C CYS A 387 -24.65 -17.99 0.34
N ARG A 388 -24.79 -17.54 1.60
CA ARG A 388 -26.11 -17.52 2.27
C ARG A 388 -27.04 -16.47 1.64
N ALA A 389 -26.51 -15.33 1.19
CA ALA A 389 -27.26 -14.27 0.52
C ALA A 389 -27.76 -14.67 -0.88
N THR A 390 -26.93 -15.35 -1.68
CA THR A 390 -27.24 -15.82 -3.05
C THR A 390 -28.00 -17.15 -3.11
N GLY A 391 -28.32 -17.76 -1.95
CA GLY A 391 -28.99 -19.06 -1.92
C GLY A 391 -28.11 -20.26 -2.31
N GLY A 392 -26.78 -20.11 -2.23
CA GLY A 392 -25.81 -21.15 -2.60
C GLY A 392 -25.24 -21.01 -4.02
N ALA A 393 -25.46 -19.89 -4.71
CA ALA A 393 -24.95 -19.66 -6.05
C ALA A 393 -23.61 -18.88 -6.07
N PRO A 394 -22.58 -19.34 -6.81
CA PRO A 394 -22.51 -20.60 -7.55
C PRO A 394 -22.16 -21.80 -6.66
N ALA A 395 -22.72 -22.97 -6.95
CA ALA A 395 -22.49 -24.19 -6.17
C ALA A 395 -21.01 -24.61 -6.12
N SER A 396 -20.24 -24.35 -7.18
CA SER A 396 -18.78 -24.58 -7.25
C SER A 396 -17.95 -23.75 -6.24
N VAL A 397 -18.55 -22.71 -5.66
CA VAL A 397 -18.00 -21.91 -4.56
C VAL A 397 -18.66 -22.30 -3.26
N CYS A 398 -19.99 -22.35 -3.22
CA CYS A 398 -20.76 -22.43 -1.99
C CYS A 398 -20.87 -23.83 -1.38
N GLY A 399 -20.80 -24.88 -2.19
CA GLY A 399 -20.69 -26.27 -1.74
C GLY A 399 -19.23 -26.73 -1.55
N SER A 400 -18.32 -25.81 -1.23
CA SER A 400 -16.94 -26.17 -0.89
C SER A 400 -16.81 -26.35 0.63
N PRO A 401 -16.18 -27.43 1.14
CA PRO A 401 -16.23 -27.76 2.58
C PRO A 401 -15.71 -26.67 3.52
N ALA A 402 -14.80 -25.81 3.07
CA ALA A 402 -14.33 -24.66 3.83
C ALA A 402 -15.41 -23.57 3.98
N VAL A 403 -16.14 -23.27 2.89
CA VAL A 403 -17.28 -22.33 2.93
C VAL A 403 -18.38 -22.89 3.83
N GLU A 404 -18.66 -24.19 3.78
CA GLU A 404 -19.69 -24.83 4.60
C GLU A 404 -19.33 -24.82 6.10
N ASP A 405 -18.07 -25.11 6.45
CA ASP A 405 -17.60 -25.04 7.83
C ASP A 405 -17.68 -23.60 8.39
N TYR A 406 -17.24 -22.60 7.61
CA TYR A 406 -17.39 -21.19 7.97
C TYR A 406 -18.88 -20.76 8.04
N ALA A 407 -19.72 -21.21 7.10
CA ALA A 407 -21.16 -20.95 7.07
C ALA A 407 -21.95 -21.63 8.20
N SER A 408 -21.36 -22.63 8.88
CA SER A 408 -21.88 -23.21 10.13
C SER A 408 -21.46 -22.40 11.37
N ARG A 409 -20.39 -21.59 11.25
CA ARG A 409 -19.74 -20.86 12.35
C ARG A 409 -20.01 -19.36 12.37
N LEU A 410 -20.67 -18.77 11.37
CA LEU A 410 -20.94 -17.32 11.29
C LEU A 410 -21.47 -16.71 12.61
N ALA A 411 -22.40 -17.37 13.31
CA ALA A 411 -22.92 -16.90 14.59
C ALA A 411 -21.90 -16.90 15.75
N ARG A 412 -20.79 -17.65 15.63
CA ARG A 412 -19.66 -17.68 16.58
C ARG A 412 -18.61 -16.60 16.28
N PHE A 413 -18.52 -16.12 15.04
CA PHE A 413 -17.63 -15.00 14.65
C PHE A 413 -18.21 -13.62 15.05
N GLY A 414 -19.00 -13.60 16.13
CA GLY A 414 -19.76 -12.44 16.57
C GLY A 414 -18.92 -11.35 17.25
N GLY A 415 -19.58 -10.58 18.14
CA GLY A 415 -18.94 -9.49 18.86
C GLY A 415 -18.72 -8.28 17.96
N ARG A 416 -17.48 -7.78 17.88
CA ARG A 416 -17.15 -6.60 17.08
C ARG A 416 -15.69 -6.59 16.63
N GLY A 417 -15.47 -6.44 15.32
CA GLY A 417 -14.15 -6.29 14.74
C GLY A 417 -13.47 -4.98 15.14
N GLY A 418 -12.13 -4.93 14.98
CA GLY A 418 -11.37 -3.70 15.18
C GLY A 418 -11.69 -2.67 14.09
N GLY A 419 -11.67 -1.37 14.40
CA GLY A 419 -12.05 -0.35 13.43
C GLY A 419 -11.54 1.07 13.74
N CYS A 420 -11.63 1.94 12.74
CA CYS A 420 -11.38 3.38 12.85
C CYS A 420 -12.70 4.17 12.83
N PRO A 421 -12.81 5.35 13.45
CA PRO A 421 -13.98 6.21 13.29
C PRO A 421 -14.11 6.72 11.84
N LEU A 422 -15.27 6.53 11.19
CA LEU A 422 -15.56 7.03 9.83
C LEU A 422 -15.54 8.56 9.76
N PHE A 423 -16.17 9.17 10.75
CA PHE A 423 -16.10 10.60 10.99
C PHE A 423 -15.08 10.81 12.11
N GLY A 424 -13.97 11.48 11.80
CA GLY A 424 -12.86 11.69 12.73
C GLY A 424 -13.33 12.35 14.04
N ALA A 425 -12.54 12.17 15.10
CA ALA A 425 -12.93 12.51 16.48
C ALA A 425 -13.04 14.03 16.76
N GLN A 426 -14.04 14.70 16.18
CA GLN A 426 -14.41 16.11 16.41
C GLN A 426 -14.90 16.41 17.85
N ARG A 427 -14.72 15.49 18.80
CA ARG A 427 -15.16 15.62 20.21
C ARG A 427 -14.09 15.19 21.23
N ARG A 428 -12.82 15.55 20.99
CA ARG A 428 -11.81 15.70 22.05
C ARG A 428 -10.98 16.96 21.78
N GLY A 429 -10.89 17.87 22.74
CA GLY A 429 -9.96 19.02 22.67
C GLY A 429 -10.55 20.40 22.36
N ALA A 430 -11.83 20.68 22.66
CA ALA A 430 -12.17 22.07 23.00
C ALA A 430 -11.53 22.37 24.38
N PRO A 431 -10.69 23.42 24.52
CA PRO A 431 -10.08 23.73 25.81
C PRO A 431 -11.17 24.10 26.81
N ARG A 432 -11.21 23.42 27.97
CA ARG A 432 -12.02 23.89 29.10
C ARG A 432 -11.48 25.27 29.49
N ARG A 433 -12.32 26.30 29.43
CA ARG A 433 -12.06 27.56 30.13
C ARG A 433 -11.70 27.22 31.59
N PRO A 434 -10.61 27.77 32.16
CA PRO A 434 -10.39 27.63 33.59
C PRO A 434 -11.57 28.28 34.32
N LEU A 435 -12.10 27.59 35.32
CA LEU A 435 -13.05 28.18 36.25
C LEU A 435 -12.25 29.09 37.18
N THR A 436 -12.38 30.40 36.97
CA THR A 436 -11.92 31.41 37.93
C THR A 436 -12.70 31.27 39.24
N ARG A 437 -11.96 31.19 40.33
CA ARG A 437 -12.36 31.59 41.67
C ARG A 437 -11.33 32.60 42.17
#